data_AF-A0AAF0UIL2-F1
#
_entry.id   AF-A0AAF0UIL2-F1
#
_cell.length_a   1.000
_cell.length_b   1.000
_cell.length_c   1.000
_cell.angle_alpha   90.00
_cell.angle_beta   90.00
_cell.angle_gamma   90.00
#
_symmetry.space_group_name_H-M   'P 1'
#
loop_
_entity.id
_entity.type
_entity.pdbx_description
1 polymer ?
#
loop_
_entity_poly.entity_id
_entity_poly.type
_entity_poly.pdbx_seq_one_letter_code
_entity_poly.pdbx_strand_id
1 'polypeptide(L)'
;MVMAISAGSQPPTEVGQPALFAKPVMSYAGSLKPTAISVKPLSLKPISYLHGEPIVMWEQDEIDQMIVNENLEYAVVGKFSYGWPNIQDLRKLIPKQCELKGECKIGLLSNRHVLIRETLLGDYVHLFI
;
A
#
# COMPACT_ATOMS: atom_id res chain seq x y z
N MET A 1 62.80 -40.38 -20.94
CA MET A 1 62.34 -39.16 -21.63
C MET A 1 62.41 -38.01 -20.62
N VAL A 2 63.44 -37.18 -20.78
CA VAL A 2 63.74 -35.80 -20.28
C VAL A 2 62.71 -35.09 -19.35
N MET A 3 63.08 -34.64 -18.13
CA MET A 3 63.80 -33.41 -17.67
C MET A 3 62.89 -32.18 -17.43
N ALA A 4 63.08 -31.55 -16.27
CA ALA A 4 62.40 -30.35 -15.75
C ALA A 4 62.98 -29.03 -16.30
N ILE A 5 62.21 -27.93 -16.32
CA ILE A 5 62.67 -26.54 -16.08
C ILE A 5 61.52 -25.53 -15.91
N SER A 6 61.79 -24.56 -15.03
CA SER A 6 61.15 -23.26 -14.78
C SER A 6 61.28 -22.28 -15.96
N ALA A 7 60.32 -21.34 -16.11
CA ALA A 7 60.55 -19.89 -16.30
C ALA A 7 59.27 -19.21 -16.81
N GLY A 8 58.98 -18.01 -16.30
CA GLY A 8 57.79 -17.23 -16.62
C GLY A 8 57.81 -16.52 -17.97
N SER A 9 56.63 -16.04 -18.38
CA SER A 9 56.47 -15.02 -19.42
C SER A 9 55.03 -14.47 -19.46
N GLN A 10 54.87 -13.23 -19.00
CA GLN A 10 53.98 -12.21 -19.62
C GLN A 10 54.60 -11.77 -20.97
N PRO A 11 53.98 -10.91 -21.82
CA PRO A 11 52.58 -10.47 -22.05
C PRO A 11 52.23 -10.62 -23.58
N PRO A 12 51.34 -9.85 -24.29
CA PRO A 12 51.40 -8.38 -24.43
C PRO A 12 50.06 -7.62 -24.38
N THR A 13 50.26 -6.33 -24.14
CA THR A 13 49.34 -5.19 -24.10
C THR A 13 48.77 -4.82 -25.48
N GLU A 14 47.49 -4.38 -25.48
CA GLU A 14 46.85 -3.38 -26.36
C GLU A 14 46.61 -3.69 -27.86
N VAL A 15 45.34 -3.50 -28.30
CA VAL A 15 44.90 -2.58 -29.39
C VAL A 15 43.48 -2.98 -29.87
N GLY A 16 42.53 -2.02 -29.85
CA GLY A 16 41.62 -1.83 -31.01
C GLY A 16 40.11 -2.17 -30.96
N GLN A 17 39.31 -1.41 -30.18
CA GLN A 17 37.95 -0.86 -30.50
C GLN A 17 36.77 -1.81 -30.93
N PRO A 18 35.53 -1.30 -31.19
CA PRO A 18 34.52 -0.96 -30.19
C PRO A 18 33.12 -1.58 -30.50
N ALA A 19 32.36 -2.09 -29.53
CA ALA A 19 30.93 -2.37 -29.79
C ALA A 19 30.05 -2.44 -28.52
N LEU A 20 29.20 -1.41 -28.41
CA LEU A 20 27.77 -1.49 -28.12
C LEU A 20 27.31 -2.12 -26.78
N PHE A 21 26.95 -1.23 -25.86
CA PHE A 21 25.81 -1.34 -24.93
C PHE A 21 25.59 -2.71 -24.27
N ALA A 22 26.42 -3.06 -23.30
CA ALA A 22 26.03 -4.02 -22.28
C ALA A 22 24.90 -3.39 -21.42
N LYS A 23 23.65 -3.72 -21.73
CA LYS A 23 22.51 -3.37 -20.86
C LYS A 23 22.73 -4.03 -19.50
N PRO A 24 22.58 -3.30 -18.38
CA PRO A 24 22.72 -3.92 -17.07
C PRO A 24 21.61 -4.96 -16.91
N VAL A 25 22.00 -6.22 -16.73
CA VAL A 25 21.08 -7.29 -16.34
C VAL A 25 20.58 -6.93 -14.95
N MET A 26 19.36 -6.39 -14.86
CA MET A 26 18.74 -6.09 -13.57
C MET A 26 18.51 -7.41 -12.83
N SER A 27 19.28 -7.61 -11.77
CA SER A 27 19.07 -8.71 -10.82
C SER A 27 17.67 -8.60 -10.20
N TYR A 28 16.93 -9.71 -10.13
CA TYR A 28 15.59 -9.80 -9.53
C TYR A 28 15.55 -9.22 -8.10
N ALA A 29 16.64 -9.37 -7.34
CA ALA A 29 16.78 -8.78 -6.01
C ALA A 29 16.70 -7.24 -5.99
N GLY A 30 17.06 -6.58 -7.10
CA GLY A 30 16.96 -5.13 -7.26
C GLY A 30 15.51 -4.62 -7.42
N SER A 31 14.58 -5.49 -7.81
CA SER A 31 13.15 -5.17 -7.93
C SER A 31 12.41 -5.26 -6.60
N LEU A 32 13.00 -5.91 -5.59
CA LEU A 32 12.41 -6.09 -4.26
C LEU A 32 12.68 -4.92 -3.31
N LYS A 33 13.17 -3.78 -3.80
CA LYS A 33 13.35 -2.60 -2.96
C LYS A 33 11.99 -2.22 -2.39
N PRO A 34 11.82 -2.22 -1.05
CA PRO A 34 10.63 -1.67 -0.44
C PRO A 34 10.55 -0.22 -0.91
N THR A 35 9.53 0.12 -1.68
CA THR A 35 9.21 1.53 -1.93
C THR A 35 8.87 2.10 -0.56
N ALA A 36 9.82 2.83 0.02
CA ALA A 36 9.56 3.59 1.23
C ALA A 36 8.41 4.54 0.89
N ILE A 37 7.21 4.23 1.37
CA ILE A 37 6.06 5.09 1.24
C ILE A 37 6.43 6.36 2.01
N SER A 38 6.82 7.40 1.27
CA SER A 38 7.08 8.71 1.85
C SER A 38 5.71 9.30 2.20
N VAL A 39 5.19 8.93 3.36
CA VAL A 39 3.95 9.46 3.95
C VAL A 39 4.13 10.95 4.17
N LYS A 40 3.68 11.78 3.21
CA LYS A 40 3.62 13.22 3.40
C LYS A 40 2.46 13.51 4.36
N PRO A 41 2.68 14.33 5.41
CA PRO A 41 1.58 14.74 6.28
C PRO A 41 0.58 15.56 5.46
N LEU A 42 -0.66 15.08 5.42
CA LEU A 42 -1.76 15.76 4.73
C LEU A 42 -2.26 16.90 5.61
N SER A 43 -2.24 18.12 5.08
CA SER A 43 -2.82 19.28 5.75
C SER A 43 -4.35 19.31 5.55
N LEU A 44 -5.06 19.87 6.53
CA LEU A 44 -6.49 20.11 6.40
C LEU A 44 -6.75 21.05 5.22
N LYS A 45 -7.69 20.66 4.34
CA LYS A 45 -8.04 21.46 3.17
C LYS A 45 -8.84 22.70 3.56
N PRO A 46 -8.55 23.86 2.94
CA PRO A 46 -9.35 25.06 3.14
C PRO A 46 -10.72 24.90 2.48
N ILE A 47 -11.73 25.54 3.07
CA ILE A 47 -13.07 25.65 2.48
C ILE A 47 -13.02 26.76 1.42
N SER A 48 -13.41 26.42 0.20
CA SER A 48 -13.63 27.35 -0.91
C SER A 48 -15.13 27.60 -1.09
N TYR A 49 -15.52 28.68 -1.76
CA TYR A 49 -16.94 28.98 -2.00
C TYR A 49 -17.23 29.06 -3.49
N LEU A 50 -18.17 28.25 -3.97
CA LEU A 50 -18.67 28.29 -5.34
C LEU A 50 -20.15 28.67 -5.29
N HIS A 51 -20.51 29.79 -5.91
CA HIS A 51 -21.87 30.35 -5.87
C HIS A 51 -22.44 30.53 -4.45
N GLY A 52 -21.58 30.78 -3.47
CA GLY A 52 -21.97 30.96 -2.06
C GLY A 52 -22.06 29.66 -1.25
N GLU A 53 -21.87 28.50 -1.87
CA GLU A 53 -21.84 27.21 -1.16
C GLU A 53 -20.40 26.81 -0.79
N PRO A 54 -20.15 26.32 0.44
CA PRO A 54 -18.83 25.86 0.86
C PRO A 54 -18.48 24.51 0.21
N ILE A 55 -17.34 24.47 -0.47
CA ILE A 55 -16.80 23.30 -1.17
C ILE A 55 -15.38 23.03 -0.71
N VAL A 56 -15.02 21.76 -0.58
CA VAL A 56 -13.65 21.30 -0.37
C VAL A 56 -13.18 20.58 -1.62
N MET A 57 -12.10 21.05 -2.23
CA MET A 57 -11.50 20.43 -3.42
C MET A 57 -10.39 19.47 -3.03
N TRP A 58 -10.42 18.28 -3.61
CA TRP A 58 -9.44 17.21 -3.40
C TRP A 58 -8.89 16.76 -4.75
N GLU A 59 -7.58 16.55 -4.83
CA GLU A 59 -6.96 15.83 -5.94
C GLU A 59 -6.97 14.32 -5.66
N GLN A 60 -7.01 13.51 -6.72
CA GLN A 60 -7.04 12.05 -6.58
C GLN A 60 -5.81 11.52 -5.84
N ASP A 61 -4.61 12.00 -6.20
CA ASP A 61 -3.35 11.61 -5.56
C ASP A 61 -3.31 11.95 -4.06
N GLU A 62 -4.06 12.96 -3.63
CA GLU A 62 -4.17 13.34 -2.22
C GLU A 62 -5.12 12.41 -1.47
N ILE A 63 -6.22 12.00 -2.11
CA ILE A 63 -7.14 11.00 -1.57
C ILE A 63 -6.41 9.67 -1.40
N ASP A 64 -5.67 9.24 -2.42
CA ASP A 64 -4.93 7.98 -2.37
C ASP A 64 -3.87 8.00 -1.26
N GLN A 65 -3.15 9.12 -1.10
CA GLN A 65 -2.25 9.33 0.04
C GLN A 65 -2.99 9.27 1.38
N MET A 66 -4.19 9.85 1.48
CA MET A 66 -4.99 9.83 2.71
C MET A 66 -5.41 8.43 3.09
N ILE A 67 -5.85 7.64 2.12
CA ILE A 67 -6.28 6.26 2.34
C ILE A 67 -5.14 5.43 2.93
N VAL A 68 -3.92 5.58 2.40
CA VAL A 68 -2.74 4.87 2.91
C VAL A 68 -2.31 5.42 4.27
N ASN A 69 -2.19 6.73 4.42
CA ASN A 69 -1.72 7.37 5.66
C ASN A 69 -2.62 7.07 6.86
N GLU A 70 -3.94 7.04 6.65
CA GLU A 70 -4.93 6.78 7.70
C GLU A 70 -5.28 5.30 7.87
N ASN A 71 -4.65 4.40 7.10
CA ASN A 71 -4.93 2.95 7.09
C ASN A 71 -6.42 2.67 6.83
N LEU A 72 -6.92 3.16 5.69
CA LEU A 72 -8.30 3.05 5.23
C LEU A 72 -8.47 2.17 3.98
N GLU A 73 -7.40 1.53 3.50
CA GLU A 73 -7.39 0.71 2.28
C GLU A 73 -8.47 -0.39 2.28
N TYR A 74 -8.74 -0.99 3.45
CA TYR A 74 -9.74 -2.04 3.64
C TYR A 74 -10.86 -1.60 4.59
N ALA A 75 -11.23 -0.32 4.53
CA ALA A 75 -12.29 0.24 5.34
C ALA A 75 -13.65 0.22 4.61
N VAL A 76 -14.69 -0.22 5.32
CA VAL A 76 -16.09 -0.20 4.85
C VAL A 76 -16.93 0.62 5.82
N VAL A 77 -17.84 1.43 5.27
CA VAL A 77 -18.82 2.18 6.07
C VAL A 77 -20.18 1.50 5.95
N GLY A 78 -20.64 0.93 7.06
CA GLY A 78 -21.98 0.35 7.18
C GLY A 78 -22.97 1.37 7.73
N LYS A 79 -24.18 1.42 7.15
CA LYS A 79 -25.28 2.26 7.63
C LYS A 79 -26.42 1.41 8.17
N PHE A 80 -26.84 1.66 9.41
CA PHE A 80 -28.00 1.01 10.00
C PHE A 80 -29.30 1.77 9.68
N SER A 81 -30.33 1.03 9.28
CA SER A 81 -31.65 1.60 8.95
C SER A 81 -32.37 2.15 10.18
N TYR A 82 -32.45 1.36 11.25
CA TYR A 82 -33.18 1.67 12.48
C TYR A 82 -32.39 1.18 13.69
N GLY A 83 -32.46 1.92 14.82
CA GLY A 83 -31.95 1.50 16.14
C GLY A 83 -30.61 0.77 16.09
N TRP A 84 -29.49 1.50 16.21
CA TRP A 84 -28.18 0.86 16.16
C TRP A 84 -27.93 -0.03 17.41
N PRO A 85 -27.37 -1.24 17.25
CA PRO A 85 -26.95 -2.05 18.38
C PRO A 85 -25.77 -1.40 19.10
N ASN A 86 -25.58 -1.71 20.39
CA ASN A 86 -24.41 -1.24 21.13
C ASN A 86 -23.11 -1.62 20.39
N ILE A 87 -22.14 -0.70 20.31
CA ILE A 87 -20.86 -0.93 19.63
C ILE A 87 -20.13 -2.20 20.13
N GLN A 88 -20.29 -2.55 21.39
CA GLN A 88 -19.68 -3.76 21.97
C GLN A 88 -20.34 -5.04 21.46
N ASP A 89 -21.64 -5.01 21.20
CA ASP A 89 -22.34 -6.13 20.59
C ASP A 89 -21.94 -6.25 19.13
N LEU A 90 -21.81 -5.11 18.43
CA LEU A 90 -21.40 -5.09 17.04
C LEU A 90 -19.99 -5.65 16.83
N ARG A 91 -19.05 -5.32 17.72
CA ARG A 91 -17.70 -5.88 17.73
C ARG A 91 -17.66 -7.40 17.91
N LYS A 92 -18.67 -7.98 18.55
CA LYS A 92 -18.78 -9.43 18.72
C LYS A 92 -19.54 -10.08 17.58
N LEU A 93 -20.53 -9.38 17.02
CA LEU A 93 -21.49 -9.93 16.09
C LEU A 93 -21.00 -9.89 14.64
N ILE A 94 -20.44 -8.76 14.18
CA ILE A 94 -19.97 -8.62 12.79
C ILE A 94 -18.93 -9.69 12.44
N PRO A 95 -17.85 -9.90 13.22
CA PRO A 95 -16.85 -10.89 12.84
C PRO A 95 -17.41 -12.31 12.77
N LYS A 96 -18.44 -12.61 13.58
CA LYS A 96 -19.10 -13.92 13.58
C LYS A 96 -20.09 -14.09 12.43
N GLN A 97 -20.91 -13.08 12.15
CA GLN A 97 -21.95 -13.15 11.13
C GLN A 97 -21.40 -13.04 9.72
N CYS A 98 -20.31 -12.29 9.55
CA CYS A 98 -19.62 -12.13 8.27
C CYS A 98 -18.43 -13.09 8.13
N GLU A 99 -18.30 -14.09 9.02
CA GLU A 99 -17.25 -15.13 8.95
C GLU A 99 -15.83 -14.58 8.68
N LEU A 100 -15.51 -13.43 9.27
CA LEU A 100 -14.25 -12.72 9.03
C LEU A 100 -13.10 -13.51 9.62
N LYS A 101 -12.03 -13.68 8.84
CA LYS A 101 -10.87 -14.51 9.22
C LYS A 101 -9.79 -13.72 9.94
N GLY A 102 -9.64 -12.45 9.60
CA GLY A 102 -8.64 -11.53 10.12
C GLY A 102 -9.10 -10.75 11.36
N GLU A 103 -8.20 -9.93 11.87
CA GLU A 103 -8.56 -8.94 12.89
C GLU A 103 -9.36 -7.80 12.24
N CYS A 104 -10.50 -7.47 12.85
CA CYS A 104 -11.43 -6.45 12.41
C CYS A 104 -11.58 -5.36 13.48
N LYS A 105 -11.39 -4.10 13.10
CA LYS A 105 -11.59 -2.94 13.98
C LYS A 105 -12.88 -2.22 13.65
N ILE A 106 -13.83 -2.25 14.60
CA ILE A 106 -15.15 -1.66 14.43
C ILE A 106 -15.27 -0.42 15.32
N GLY A 107 -15.52 0.72 14.67
CA GLY A 107 -15.70 2.04 15.28
C GLY A 107 -17.02 2.67 14.88
N LEU A 108 -17.46 3.66 15.66
CA LEU A 108 -18.64 4.45 15.34
C LEU A 108 -18.21 5.73 14.61
N LEU A 109 -18.79 6.00 13.45
CA LEU A 109 -18.53 7.23 12.69
C LEU A 109 -19.60 8.29 12.96
N SER A 110 -20.86 7.88 13.11
CA SER A 110 -21.97 8.74 13.50
C SER A 110 -23.12 7.90 14.06
N ASN A 111 -24.23 8.53 14.48
CA ASN A 111 -25.37 7.88 15.14
C ASN A 111 -25.88 6.60 14.42
N ARG A 112 -25.76 6.53 13.08
CA ARG A 112 -26.18 5.36 12.29
C ARG A 112 -25.09 4.78 11.39
N HIS A 113 -23.87 5.28 11.45
CA HIS A 113 -22.79 4.82 10.59
C HIS A 113 -21.68 4.20 11.41
N VAL A 114 -21.24 3.02 11.00
CA VAL A 114 -20.11 2.32 11.59
C VAL A 114 -19.00 2.19 10.59
N LEU A 115 -17.78 2.39 11.07
CA LEU A 115 -16.58 2.17 10.31
C LEU A 115 -16.03 0.80 10.69
N ILE A 116 -15.86 -0.05 9.69
CA ILE A 116 -15.33 -1.39 9.82
C ILE A 116 -14.00 -1.39 9.06
N ARG A 117 -12.89 -1.66 9.75
CA ARG A 117 -11.57 -1.73 9.14
C ARG A 117 -11.06 -3.15 9.22
N GLU A 118 -10.81 -3.75 8.07
CA GLU A 118 -10.23 -5.07 7.96
C GLU A 118 -8.72 -5.00 7.79
N THR A 119 -8.07 -6.12 8.11
CA THR A 119 -6.62 -6.31 7.87
C THR A 119 -6.35 -7.11 6.59
N LEU A 120 -7.32 -7.90 6.15
CA LEU A 120 -7.19 -8.79 5.00
C LEU A 120 -8.10 -8.35 3.86
N LEU A 121 -7.56 -8.34 2.64
CA LEU A 121 -8.33 -8.07 1.42
C LEU A 121 -9.50 -9.07 1.25
N GLY A 122 -9.31 -10.34 1.63
CA GLY A 122 -10.35 -11.35 1.53
C GLY A 122 -11.59 -11.02 2.37
N ASP A 123 -11.39 -10.51 3.58
CA ASP A 123 -12.46 -10.11 4.49
C ASP A 123 -13.15 -8.84 4.01
N TYR A 124 -12.38 -7.88 3.49
CA TYR A 124 -12.91 -6.67 2.85
C TYR A 124 -13.86 -6.99 1.68
N VAL A 125 -13.42 -7.89 0.80
CA VAL A 125 -14.24 -8.33 -0.35
C VAL A 125 -15.48 -9.09 0.14
N HIS A 126 -15.34 -9.94 1.16
CA HIS A 126 -16.47 -10.68 1.71
C HIS A 126 -17.54 -9.78 2.34
N LEU A 127 -17.12 -8.69 2.98
CA LEU A 127 -18.05 -7.71 3.58
C LEU A 127 -18.77 -6.85 2.54
N PHE A 128 -18.18 -6.71 1.34
CA PHE A 128 -18.71 -5.87 0.26
C PHE A 128 -19.71 -6.61 -0.64
N ILE A 129 -19.66 -7.94 -0.70
CA ILE A 129 -20.50 -8.81 -1.57
C ILE A 129 -21.75 -9.26 -0.82
#